data_AF-A0A537SZZ4-F1
#
_entry.id   AF-A0A537SZZ4-F1
#
_cell.length_a   1.000
_cell.length_b   1.000
_cell.length_c   1.000
_cell.angle_alpha   90.00
_cell.angle_beta   90.00
_cell.angle_gamma   90.00
#
_symmetry.space_group_name_H-M   'P 1'
#
loop_
_entity.id
_entity.type
_entity.pdbx_description
1 polymer ?
#
loop_
_entity_poly.entity_id
_entity_poly.type
_entity_poly.pdbx_seq_one_letter_code
_entity_poly.pdbx_strand_id
1 'polypeptide(L)' 'MSVEHMPDERLTFFYENIRRQVEADRVYNHQFMAGRTVRDYADSLRSELIKRRLKHSPIEWPSEATPEQ' A
#
# COMPACT_ATOMS: atom_id res chain seq x y z
N MET A 1 16.36 -4.66 0.66
CA MET A 1 16.39 -3.52 1.61
C MET A 1 15.19 -3.65 2.51
N SER A 2 15.39 -3.82 3.81
CA SER A 2 14.30 -3.94 4.76
C SER A 2 13.67 -2.57 5.02
N VAL A 3 12.33 -2.53 5.14
CA VAL A 3 11.57 -1.30 5.41
C VAL A 3 11.96 -0.65 6.74
N GLU A 4 12.43 -1.43 7.70
CA GLU A 4 12.87 -1.01 9.04
C GLU A 4 14.08 -0.05 9.02
N HIS A 5 14.95 -0.12 8.01
CA HIS A 5 16.12 0.76 7.91
C HIS A 5 15.87 1.98 7.01
N MET A 6 14.68 2.13 6.43
CA MET A 6 14.39 3.27 5.57
C MET A 6 14.17 4.55 6.39
N PRO A 7 14.65 5.70 5.90
CA PRO A 7 14.32 6.98 6.51
C PRO A 7 12.82 7.28 6.34
N ASP A 8 12.26 8.02 7.28
CA ASP A 8 10.82 8.31 7.39
C ASP A 8 10.24 8.94 6.12
N GLU A 9 11.02 9.83 5.47
CA GLU A 9 10.64 10.46 4.20
C GLU A 9 10.44 9.43 3.10
N ARG A 10 11.36 8.46 3.01
CA ARG A 10 11.32 7.41 1.99
C ARG A 10 10.21 6.42 2.28
N LEU A 11 10.01 6.07 3.55
CA LEU A 11 8.92 5.21 4.01
C LEU A 11 7.56 5.79 3.63
N THR A 12 7.35 7.07 3.95
CA THR A 12 6.12 7.82 3.63
C THR A 12 5.93 7.94 2.11
N PHE A 13 7.00 8.25 1.38
CA PHE A 13 6.97 8.36 -0.07
C PHE A 13 6.56 7.04 -0.73
N PHE A 14 7.15 5.90 -0.31
CA PHE A 14 6.78 4.59 -0.86
C PHE A 14 5.34 4.22 -0.55
N TYR A 15 4.91 4.42 0.69
CA TYR A 15 3.54 4.11 1.10
C TYR A 15 2.51 4.94 0.32
N GLU A 16 2.72 6.25 0.19
CA GLU A 16 1.84 7.12 -0.62
C GLU A 16 1.91 6.80 -2.12
N ASN A 17 3.07 6.37 -2.62
CA ASN A 17 3.21 5.95 -4.01
C ASN A 17 2.36 4.70 -4.29
N ILE A 18 2.41 3.68 -3.41
CA ILE A 18 1.55 2.49 -3.52
C ILE A 18 0.09 2.90 -3.43
N ARG A 19 -0.28 3.78 -2.49
CA ARG A 19 -1.65 4.28 -2.36
C ARG A 19 -2.18 4.88 -3.66
N ARG A 20 -1.39 5.74 -4.30
CA ARG A 20 -1.74 6.37 -5.58
C ARG A 20 -1.87 5.35 -6.71
N GLN A 21 -0.98 4.36 -6.76
CA GLN A 21 -1.06 3.31 -7.78
C GLN A 21 -2.29 2.42 -7.58
N VAL A 22 -2.65 2.07 -6.35
CA VAL A 22 -3.88 1.31 -6.03
C VAL A 22 -5.14 2.11 -6.38
N GLU A 23 -5.14 3.41 -6.07
CA GLU A 23 -6.25 4.31 -6.43
C GLU A 23 -6.39 4.42 -7.96
N ALA A 24 -5.27 4.57 -8.68
CA ALA A 24 -5.27 4.57 -10.14
C ALA A 24 -5.78 3.23 -10.70
N ASP A 25 -5.25 2.10 -10.21
CA ASP A 25 -5.72 0.76 -10.60
C ASP A 25 -7.23 0.60 -10.38
N ARG A 26 -7.76 1.12 -9.27
CA ARG A 26 -9.20 1.14 -9.01
C ARG A 26 -9.98 1.97 -10.04
N VAL A 27 -9.47 3.14 -10.42
CA VAL A 27 -10.08 4.01 -11.43
C VAL A 27 -10.07 3.34 -12.82
N TYR A 28 -9.00 2.63 -13.16
CA TYR A 28 -8.86 1.90 -14.43
C TYR A 28 -9.45 0.48 -14.39
N ASN A 29 -10.05 0.06 -13.27
CA ASN A 29 -10.59 -1.28 -13.03
C ASN A 29 -9.55 -2.41 -13.29
N HIS A 30 -8.28 -2.10 -13.04
CA HIS A 30 -7.17 -3.02 -13.11
C HIS A 30 -6.83 -3.53 -11.70
N GLN A 31 -6.40 -4.79 -11.60
CA GLN A 31 -6.07 -5.44 -10.33
C GLN A 31 -4.56 -5.74 -10.19
N PHE A 32 -3.71 -4.99 -10.89
CA PHE A 32 -2.27 -5.27 -10.94
C PHE A 32 -1.59 -4.99 -9.59
N MET A 33 -1.98 -3.88 -8.96
CA MET A 33 -1.51 -3.45 -7.64
C MET A 33 -2.23 -4.16 -6.49
N ALA A 34 -3.37 -4.82 -6.75
CA ALA A 34 -4.15 -5.51 -5.72
C ALA A 34 -3.55 -6.87 -5.31
N GLY A 35 -2.44 -7.30 -5.92
CA GLY A 35 -1.78 -8.57 -5.64
C GLY A 35 -1.28 -8.71 -4.20
N ARG A 36 -1.28 -9.95 -3.69
CA ARG A 36 -0.89 -10.29 -2.31
C ARG A 36 0.48 -9.72 -1.92
N THR A 37 1.48 -9.80 -2.81
CA THR A 37 2.83 -9.27 -2.55
C THR A 37 2.85 -7.76 -2.30
N VAL A 38 2.06 -6.98 -3.06
CA VAL A 38 2.00 -5.53 -2.89
C VAL A 38 1.29 -5.17 -1.58
N ARG A 39 0.23 -5.92 -1.22
CA ARG A 39 -0.46 -5.79 0.07
C ARG A 39 0.46 -6.09 1.25
N ASP A 40 1.20 -7.20 1.21
CA ASP A 40 2.14 -7.60 2.27
C ASP A 40 3.26 -6.55 2.43
N TYR A 41 3.76 -6.02 1.32
CA TYR A 41 4.76 -4.95 1.33
C TYR A 41 4.21 -3.64 1.90
N ALA A 42 3.00 -3.25 1.50
CA ALA A 42 2.33 -2.07 2.01
C ALA A 42 1.99 -2.18 3.51
N ASP A 43 1.61 -3.37 3.99
CA ASP A 43 1.37 -3.64 5.41
C ASP A 43 2.67 -3.52 6.23
N SER A 44 3.79 -4.01 5.67
CA SER A 44 5.11 -3.84 6.29
C SER A 44 5.49 -2.36 6.42
N LEU A 45 5.25 -1.56 5.36
CA LEU A 45 5.45 -0.10 5.41
C LEU A 45 4.53 0.57 6.43
N ARG A 46 3.25 0.19 6.45
CA ARG A 46 2.26 0.73 7.39
C ARG A 46 2.64 0.44 8.83
N SER A 47 3.11 -0.77 9.12
CA SER A 47 3.58 -1.17 10.44
C SER A 47 4.72 -0.28 10.93
N GLU A 48 5.69 0.03 10.06
CA GLU A 48 6.77 0.96 10.38
C GLU A 48 6.27 2.41 10.56
N LEU A 49 5.34 2.87 9.73
CA LEU A 49 4.71 4.20 9.87
C LEU A 49 3.97 4.33 11.21
N ILE A 50 3.24 3.29 11.62
CA ILE A 50 2.52 3.25 12.90
C ILE A 50 3.51 3.24 14.07
N LYS A 51 4.55 2.39 14.03
CA LYS A 51 5.58 2.33 15.08
C LYS A 51 6.24 3.68 15.31
N ARG A 52 6.51 4.42 14.22
CA ARG A 52 7.14 5.75 14.24
C ARG A 52 6.13 6.90 14.42
N ARG A 53 4.83 6.58 14.52
CA ARG A 53 3.71 7.53 14.63
C ARG A 53 3.69 8.57 13.50
N LEU A 54 4.08 8.15 12.31
CA LEU A 54 4.08 8.97 11.11
C LEU A 54 2.67 9.08 10.55
N LYS A 55 2.32 10.29 10.08
CA LYS A 55 1.04 10.54 9.41
C LYS A 55 1.00 9.77 8.10
N HIS A 56 -0.05 8.98 7.90
CA HIS A 56 -0.26 8.21 6.69
C HIS A 56 -1.76 8.08 6.41
N SER A 57 -2.12 8.01 5.14
CA SER A 57 -3.51 7.79 4.72
C SER A 57 -3.72 6.31 4.39
N PRO A 58 -4.75 5.63 4.95
CA PRO A 58 -4.97 4.22 4.66
C PRO A 58 -5.13 3.97 3.15
N ILE A 59 -4.63 2.83 2.69
CA ILE A 59 -4.78 2.37 1.31
C ILE A 59 -6.13 1.65 1.18
N GLU A 60 -7.00 2.19 0.34
CA GLU A 60 -8.28 1.59 -0.01
C GLU A 60 -8.06 0.52 -1.08
N TRP A 61 -7.83 -0.72 -0.65
CA TRP A 61 -7.69 -1.83 -1.56
C TRP A 61 -9.03 -2.15 -2.24
N PRO A 62 -9.06 -2.42 -3.55
CA PRO A 62 -10.25 -2.99 -4.15
C PRO A 62 -10.55 -4.31 -3.42
N SER A 63 -11.76 -4.43 -2.88
CA SER A 63 -12.26 -5.73 -2.43
C SER A 63 -12.06 -6.69 -3.56
N GLU A 64 -11.46 -7.84 -3.27
CA GLU A 64 -11.41 -8.96 -4.21
C GLU A 64 -12.86 -9.14 -4.66
N ALA A 65 -13.18 -8.71 -5.88
CA ALA A 65 -14.49 -8.91 -6.44
C ALA A 65 -14.62 -10.41 -6.47
N THR A 66 -15.37 -10.96 -5.52
CA THR A 66 -15.77 -12.36 -5.56
C THR A 66 -16.38 -12.53 -6.94
N PRO A 67 -15.78 -13.33 -7.84
CA PRO A 67 -16.47 -13.62 -9.08
C PRO A 67 -17.72 -14.37 -8.65
N GLU A 68 -18.87 -13.69 -8.76
CA GLU A 68 -20.17 -14.32 -8.61
C GLU A 68 -20.19 -15.49 -9.60
N GLN A 69 -20.28 -16.70 -9.03
CA GLN A 69 -20.15 -17.99 -9.69
C GLN A 69 -21.19 -18.19 -10.78
#